data_AF-A0A5C8NSB6-F1
#
_entry.id   AF-A0A5C8NSB6-F1
#
_cell.length_a   1.000
_cell.length_b   1.000
_cell.length_c   1.000
_cell.angle_alpha   90.00
_cell.angle_beta   90.00
_cell.angle_gamma   90.00
#
_symmetry.space_group_name_H-M   'P 1'
#
loop_
_entity.id
_entity.type
_entity.pdbx_description
1 polymer ?
#
loop_
_entity_poly.entity_id
_entity_poly.type
_entity_poly.pdbx_seq_one_letter_code
_entity_poly.pdbx_strand_id
1 'polypeptide(L)' 'MANDNLFQQAKDAVNNFMTSNPNEQDKQAAKNAIQAAYTNCTPEEKQHLQQLEQQLEQNQQLS' A
#
# COMPACT_ATOMS: atom_id res chain seq x y z
N MET A 1 5.78 -15.67 12.64
CA MET A 1 6.38 -14.45 12.07
C MET A 1 5.57 -14.14 10.83
N ALA A 2 4.66 -13.17 10.90
CA ALA A 2 3.66 -12.88 9.86
C ALA A 2 3.76 -11.43 9.34
N ASN A 3 4.96 -10.84 9.41
CA ASN A 3 5.20 -9.43 9.09
C ASN A 3 5.57 -9.20 7.63
N ASP A 4 6.49 -10.00 7.10
CA ASP A 4 7.00 -9.84 5.74
C ASP A 4 5.90 -9.91 4.68
N ASN A 5 4.84 -10.69 4.93
CA ASN A 5 3.73 -10.83 4.00
C ASN A 5 2.87 -9.56 3.90
N LEU A 6 2.69 -8.80 4.98
CA LEU A 6 1.83 -7.62 4.97
C LEU A 6 2.49 -6.46 4.21
N PHE A 7 3.79 -6.25 4.43
CA PHE A 7 4.55 -5.26 3.67
C PHE A 7 4.57 -5.60 2.17
N GLN A 8 4.81 -6.87 1.82
CA GLN A 8 4.76 -7.31 0.43
C GLN A 8 3.36 -7.13 -0.17
N GLN A 9 2.29 -7.46 0.56
CA GLN A 9 0.91 -7.22 0.11
C GLN A 9 0.62 -5.74 -0.14
N ALA A 10 1.05 -4.86 0.76
CA ALA A 10 0.90 -3.42 0.59
C ALA A 10 1.62 -2.93 -0.66
N LYS A 11 2.86 -3.39 -0.86
CA LYS A 11 3.67 -3.01 -2.01
C LYS A 11 3.08 -3.53 -3.32
N ASP A 12 2.63 -4.79 -3.33
CA ASP A 12 2.03 -5.44 -4.51
C ASP A 12 0.73 -4.75 -4.92
N ALA A 13 -0.16 -4.50 -3.96
CA ALA A 13 -1.43 -3.82 -4.21
C ALA A 13 -1.24 -2.38 -4.77
N VAL A 14 -0.28 -1.64 -4.23
CA VAL A 14 0.07 -0.29 -4.72
C VAL A 14 0.70 -0.36 -6.12
N ASN A 15 1.54 -1.35 -6.39
CA ASN A 15 2.09 -1.59 -7.73
C ASN A 15 1.01 -1.96 -8.74
N ASN A 16 0.07 -2.83 -8.35
CA ASN A 16 -1.04 -3.27 -9.18
C ASN A 16 -1.94 -2.08 -9.55
N PHE A 17 -2.24 -1.23 -8.56
CA PHE A 17 -2.98 0.01 -8.72
C PHE A 17 -2.29 1.04 -9.62
N MET A 18 -0.95 1.10 -9.62
CA MET A 18 -0.20 2.01 -10.50
C MET A 18 0.03 1.44 -11.91
N THR A 19 0.08 0.13 -12.06
CA THR A 19 0.41 -0.54 -13.33
C THR A 19 -0.82 -0.74 -14.22
N SER A 20 -1.98 -1.03 -13.62
CA SER A 20 -3.27 -1.12 -14.31
C SER A 20 -4.16 0.02 -13.90
N ASN A 21 -5.09 0.42 -14.78
CA ASN A 21 -6.05 1.49 -14.55
C ASN A 21 -6.52 1.52 -13.08
N PRO A 22 -6.32 2.64 -12.36
CA PRO A 22 -6.60 2.72 -10.94
C PRO A 22 -8.08 2.44 -10.70
N ASN A 23 -8.36 1.27 -10.13
CA ASN A 23 -9.71 0.85 -9.81
C ASN A 23 -9.94 0.87 -8.30
N GLU A 24 -11.20 1.08 -7.91
CA GLU A 24 -11.56 1.24 -6.50
C GLU A 24 -11.26 -0.01 -5.66
N GLN A 25 -11.24 -1.19 -6.28
CA GLN A 25 -10.98 -2.46 -5.62
C GLN A 25 -9.51 -2.60 -5.22
N ASP A 26 -8.58 -2.36 -6.16
CA ASP A 26 -7.14 -2.36 -5.90
C ASP A 26 -6.75 -1.27 -4.90
N LYS A 27 -7.41 -0.10 -5.00
CA LYS A 27 -7.25 0.98 -4.02
C LYS A 27 -7.62 0.53 -2.61
N GLN A 28 -8.78 -0.10 -2.44
CA GLN A 28 -9.23 -0.55 -1.12
C GLN A 28 -8.32 -1.65 -0.57
N ALA A 29 -7.85 -2.56 -1.43
CA ALA A 29 -6.89 -3.59 -1.07
C ALA A 29 -5.55 -2.97 -0.63
N ALA A 30 -5.02 -2.02 -1.38
CA ALA A 30 -3.79 -1.30 -1.04
C ALA A 30 -3.91 -0.55 0.28
N LYS A 31 -5.01 0.19 0.50
CA LYS A 31 -5.26 0.89 1.78
C LYS A 31 -5.32 -0.06 2.97
N ASN A 32 -6.06 -1.16 2.83
CA ASN A 32 -6.17 -2.16 3.89
C ASN A 32 -4.83 -2.83 4.18
N ALA A 33 -4.07 -3.18 3.14
CA ALA A 33 -2.76 -3.80 3.29
C ALA A 33 -1.74 -2.85 3.93
N ILE A 34 -1.72 -1.57 3.54
CA ILE A 34 -0.87 -0.53 4.16
C ILE A 34 -1.21 -0.38 5.64
N GLN A 35 -2.49 -0.27 6.01
CA GLN A 35 -2.88 -0.14 7.42
C GLN A 35 -2.58 -1.40 8.25
N ALA A 36 -2.80 -2.58 7.68
CA ALA A 36 -2.44 -3.84 8.32
C ALA A 36 -0.92 -3.93 8.54
N ALA A 37 -0.14 -3.57 7.53
CA ALA A 37 1.32 -3.53 7.63
C ALA A 37 1.77 -2.49 8.67
N TYR A 38 1.16 -1.30 8.74
CA TYR A 38 1.46 -0.28 9.75
C TYR A 38 1.27 -0.76 11.19
N THR A 39 0.29 -1.64 11.42
CA THR A 39 -0.03 -2.14 12.76
C THR A 39 1.10 -3.02 13.30
N ASN A 40 1.82 -3.70 12.41
CA ASN A 40 2.93 -4.57 12.76
C ASN A 40 4.14 -4.26 11.86
N CYS A 41 4.61 -3.02 11.77
CA CYS A 41 5.82 -2.71 11.00
C CYS A 41 6.95 -2.23 11.91
N THR A 42 8.18 -2.49 11.49
CA THR A 42 9.37 -1.80 12.03
C THR A 42 9.36 -0.32 11.64
N PRO A 43 10.15 0.54 12.30
CA PRO A 43 10.28 1.95 11.93
C PRO A 43 10.76 2.16 10.49
N GLU A 44 11.60 1.26 9.98
CA GLU A 44 12.11 1.30 8.61
C GLU A 44 11.01 0.96 7.60
N GLU A 45 10.26 -0.13 7.83
CA GLU A 45 9.08 -0.49 7.03
C GLU A 45 8.01 0.60 7.08
N LYS A 46 7.85 1.27 8.23
CA LYS A 46 6.93 2.40 8.40
C LYS A 46 7.21 3.53 7.41
N GLN A 47 8.49 3.86 7.17
CA GLN A 47 8.86 4.89 6.20
C GLN A 47 8.50 4.46 4.77
N HIS A 48 8.76 3.21 4.41
CA HIS A 48 8.36 2.70 3.10
C HIS A 48 6.84 2.67 2.92
N LEU A 49 6.08 2.24 3.93
CA LEU A 49 4.62 2.25 3.91
C LEU A 49 4.08 3.67 3.72
N GLN A 50 4.72 4.66 4.33
CA GLN A 50 4.32 6.06 4.20
C GLN A 50 4.49 6.60 2.78
N GLN A 51 5.55 6.19 2.09
CA GLN A 51 5.74 6.54 0.69
C GLN A 51 4.74 5.83 -0.23
N LEU A 52 4.39 4.57 0.09
CA LEU A 52 3.39 3.82 -0.66
C LEU A 52 1.99 4.42 -0.50
N GLU A 53 1.63 4.83 0.72
CA GLU A 53 0.35 5.51 1.01
C GLU A 53 0.23 6.83 0.23
N GLN A 54 1.28 7.66 0.27
CA GLN A 54 1.29 8.92 -0.50
C GLN A 54 1.12 8.70 -2.01
N GLN A 55 1.74 7.66 -2.56
CA GLN A 55 1.60 7.36 -4.00
C GLN A 55 0.19 6.88 -4.34
N LEU A 56 -0.42 6.08 -3.46
CA LEU A 56 -1.80 5.64 -3.60
C LEU A 56 -2.77 6.84 -3.56
N GLU A 57 -2.56 7.78 -2.63
CA GLU A 57 -3.41 8.98 -2.47
C GLU A 57 -3.19 10.01 -3.59
N GLN A 58 -1.96 10.21 -4.08
CA GLN A 58 -1.69 11.13 -5.19
C GLN A 58 -2.39 10.70 -6.48
N ASN A 59 -2.33 9.41 -6.82
CA ASN A 59 -3.03 8.87 -7.98
C ASN A 59 -4.56 9.01 -7.85
N GLN A 60 -5.08 9.11 -6.62
CA GLN A 60 -6.50 9.32 -6.34
C GLN A 60 -7.01 10.70 -6.75
N GLN A 61 -6.14 11.72 -6.83
CA GLN A 61 -6.51 13.08 -7.23
C GLN A 61 -6.33 13.33 -8.73
N LEU A 62 -5.62 12.44 -9.42
CA LEU A 62 -5.32 12.53 -10.85
C LEU A 62 -6.27 11.71 -11.72
N SER A 63 -7.22 10.97 -11.11
CA SER A 63 -8.23 10.15 -11.79
C SER A 63 -9.58 10.87 -11.93
#